data_AF-A0A0M8N0X4-F1
#
_entry.id   AF-A0A0M8N0X4-F1
#
_cell.length_a   1.000
_cell.length_b   1.000
_cell.length_c   1.000
_cell.angle_alpha   90.00
_cell.angle_beta   90.00
_cell.angle_gamma   90.00
#
_symmetry.space_group_name_H-M   'P 1'
#
loop_
_entity.id
_entity.type
_entity.pdbx_description
1 polymer ?
#
loop_
_entity_poly.entity_id
_entity_poly.type
_entity_poly.pdbx_seq_one_letter_code
_entity_poly.pdbx_strand_id
1 'polypeptide(L)'
;MLAIKRNFYKYGNKGRPLMDGGIVEVHKGIYASLRLSHNMRFGGQGLALNIDVANTCFWVGQRSMDEMMVQFLGTLDRRWRGLTPLSVAQLLRPVQGPNGVWQSSDAFKQLRKLRKLRFTVRHLNRKNPEKLFTVMDFTFSENFGAEGANAKNVTFEYEGRTLSVADYYRLKYKVHLRYSHLPLIETGKAGRIPMELAFVEPMQRYPLKLNPDQTASMIKISVTRPTQRKADIMKNVGDLQLDSDPYLKHYGIQFDTSFAKTEARILPPPPVHFGRGTADPKFSGRWDLRGKKFFKQNVAPLESWAFIVMNDCRRVG
;
A
#
# COMPACT_ATOMS: atom_id res chain seq x y z
N MET A 1 -5.95 -4.54 18.01
CA MET A 1 -5.94 -3.81 16.73
C MET A 1 -4.50 -3.61 16.27
N LEU A 2 -4.22 -3.54 14.97
CA LEU A 2 -2.94 -3.11 14.43
C LEU A 2 -2.81 -1.60 14.56
N ALA A 3 -1.79 -1.11 15.26
CA ALA A 3 -1.49 0.32 15.38
C ALA A 3 -0.43 0.75 14.35
N ILE A 4 -0.72 1.83 13.63
CA ILE A 4 0.21 2.53 12.73
C ILE A 4 0.19 4.01 13.11
N LYS A 5 1.16 4.44 13.91
CA LYS A 5 1.16 5.77 14.54
C LYS A 5 -0.14 5.99 15.34
N ARG A 6 -0.98 6.93 14.92
CA ARG A 6 -2.28 7.27 15.54
C ARG A 6 -3.49 6.60 14.86
N ASN A 7 -3.23 5.68 13.94
CA ASN A 7 -4.26 4.93 13.21
C ASN A 7 -4.34 3.50 13.74
N PHE A 8 -5.55 3.00 13.90
CA PHE A 8 -5.82 1.66 14.41
C PHE A 8 -6.69 0.88 13.42
N TYR A 9 -6.31 -0.35 13.14
CA TYR A 9 -7.00 -1.23 12.20
C TYR A 9 -7.36 -2.54 12.89
N LYS A 10 -8.62 -2.97 12.82
CA LYS A 10 -9.04 -4.26 13.41
C LYS A 10 -8.45 -5.42 12.61
N TYR A 11 -7.86 -6.38 13.32
CA TYR A 11 -7.48 -7.66 12.72
C TYR A 11 -8.76 -8.40 12.31
N GLY A 12 -8.72 -9.11 11.18
CA GLY A 12 -9.86 -9.87 10.66
C GLY A 12 -10.89 -9.07 9.85
N ASN A 13 -10.85 -7.72 9.88
CA ASN A 13 -11.64 -6.93 8.95
C ASN A 13 -11.17 -7.21 7.52
N LYS A 14 -12.11 -7.52 6.63
CA LYS A 14 -11.80 -7.73 5.22
C LYS A 14 -11.45 -6.40 4.56
N GLY A 15 -10.26 -6.33 3.97
CA GLY A 15 -9.86 -5.21 3.13
C GLY A 15 -10.72 -5.12 1.87
N ARG A 16 -10.80 -3.93 1.29
CA ARG A 16 -11.41 -3.73 -0.03
C ARG A 16 -10.30 -3.64 -1.08
N PRO A 17 -10.18 -4.60 -2.01
CA PRO A 17 -9.20 -4.51 -3.10
C PRO A 17 -9.34 -3.21 -3.88
N LEU A 18 -8.21 -2.60 -4.26
CA LEU A 18 -8.20 -1.41 -5.11
C LEU A 18 -8.53 -1.72 -6.57
N MET A 19 -8.22 -2.93 -7.01
CA MET A 19 -8.46 -3.42 -8.36
C MET A 19 -8.83 -4.91 -8.26
N ASP A 20 -9.64 -5.40 -9.19
CA ASP A 20 -9.98 -6.82 -9.27
C ASP A 20 -8.72 -7.65 -9.52
N GLY A 21 -8.54 -8.70 -8.70
CA GLY A 21 -7.32 -9.51 -8.72
C GLY A 21 -6.05 -8.76 -8.27
N GLY A 22 -6.14 -7.51 -7.82
CA GLY A 22 -4.99 -6.72 -7.40
C GLY A 22 -4.31 -7.23 -6.13
N ILE A 23 -3.11 -6.69 -5.88
CA ILE A 23 -2.24 -7.02 -4.71
C ILE A 23 -2.37 -6.00 -3.57
N VAL A 24 -3.17 -4.95 -3.75
CA VAL A 24 -3.33 -3.86 -2.79
C VAL A 24 -4.79 -3.75 -2.42
N GLU A 25 -5.04 -3.68 -1.12
CA GLU A 25 -6.36 -3.48 -0.54
C GLU A 25 -6.37 -2.33 0.45
N VAL A 26 -7.52 -1.68 0.57
CA VAL A 26 -7.75 -0.58 1.50
C VAL A 26 -8.44 -1.12 2.73
N HIS A 27 -7.89 -0.78 3.90
CA HIS A 27 -8.55 -1.00 5.17
C HIS A 27 -9.03 0.34 5.72
N LYS A 28 -10.32 0.37 6.08
CA LYS A 28 -10.90 1.42 6.93
C LYS A 28 -10.48 1.14 8.37
N GLY A 29 -9.92 2.16 9.01
CA GLY A 29 -9.48 2.15 10.39
C GLY A 29 -9.92 3.42 11.11
N ILE A 30 -9.36 3.60 12.29
CA ILE A 30 -9.72 4.64 13.24
C ILE A 30 -8.49 5.52 13.45
N TYR A 31 -8.58 6.81 13.15
CA TYR A 31 -7.64 7.79 13.68
C TYR A 31 -8.13 8.20 15.06
N ALA A 32 -7.24 8.23 16.05
CA ALA A 32 -7.56 8.78 17.37
C ALA A 32 -6.40 9.63 17.92
N SER A 33 -6.73 10.78 18.50
CA SER A 33 -5.78 11.65 19.20
C SER A 33 -6.45 12.44 20.32
N LEU A 34 -5.75 12.60 21.44
CA LEU A 34 -6.16 13.52 22.49
C LEU A 34 -5.67 14.93 22.18
N ARG A 35 -6.51 15.93 22.46
CA ARG A 35 -6.24 17.35 22.26
C ARG A 35 -6.72 18.14 23.46
N LEU A 36 -5.98 19.19 23.82
CA LEU A 36 -6.49 20.22 24.70
C LEU A 36 -7.56 21.02 23.93
N SER A 37 -8.68 21.27 24.59
CA SER A 37 -9.80 22.01 24.02
C SER A 37 -10.34 22.96 25.06
N HIS A 38 -10.63 24.19 24.64
CA HIS A 38 -11.31 25.14 25.50
C HIS A 38 -12.81 24.85 25.44
N ASN A 39 -13.39 24.45 26.57
CA ASN A 39 -14.82 24.19 26.65
C ASN A 39 -15.53 25.42 27.20
N MET A 40 -16.05 26.24 26.28
CA MET A 40 -16.76 27.48 26.61
C MET A 40 -18.01 27.24 27.48
N ARG A 41 -18.60 26.03 27.47
CA ARG A 41 -19.79 25.71 28.30
C ARG A 41 -19.45 25.50 29.77
N PHE A 42 -18.25 25.03 30.09
CA PHE A 42 -17.82 24.73 31.46
C PHE A 42 -16.69 25.66 31.94
N GLY A 43 -16.37 26.72 31.18
CA GLY A 43 -15.45 27.78 31.61
C GLY A 43 -13.99 27.34 31.82
N GLY A 44 -13.50 26.30 31.12
CA GLY A 44 -12.17 25.74 31.36
C GLY A 44 -11.49 25.06 30.16
N GLN A 45 -10.20 24.72 30.33
CA GLN A 45 -9.46 23.84 29.43
C GLN A 45 -9.76 22.39 29.77
N GLY A 46 -10.36 21.65 28.84
CA GLY A 46 -10.62 20.22 28.96
C GLY A 46 -9.82 19.40 27.94
N LEU A 47 -9.98 18.08 28.01
CA LEU A 47 -9.47 17.15 27.02
C LEU A 47 -10.57 16.79 26.03
N ALA A 48 -10.24 16.83 24.74
CA ALA A 48 -11.09 16.36 23.66
C ALA A 48 -10.44 15.15 22.98
N LEU A 49 -11.24 14.11 22.77
CA LEU A 49 -10.85 12.96 21.97
C LEU A 49 -11.26 13.20 20.51
N ASN A 50 -10.28 13.47 19.66
CA ASN A 50 -10.48 13.62 18.23
C ASN A 50 -10.39 12.26 17.54
N ILE A 51 -11.52 11.80 17.00
CA ILE A 51 -11.64 10.55 16.25
C ILE A 51 -12.08 10.84 14.82
N ASP A 52 -11.45 10.17 13.86
CA ASP A 52 -11.84 10.24 12.45
C ASP A 52 -11.64 8.87 11.77
N VAL A 53 -12.18 8.72 10.57
CA VAL A 53 -11.95 7.55 9.72
C VAL A 53 -10.56 7.66 9.09
N ALA A 54 -9.75 6.62 9.27
CA ALA A 54 -8.48 6.47 8.56
C ALA A 54 -8.64 5.45 7.42
N ASN A 55 -8.07 5.74 6.25
CA ASN A 55 -7.96 4.76 5.16
C ASN A 55 -6.47 4.51 4.90
N THR A 56 -6.03 3.25 4.86
CA THR A 56 -4.64 2.91 4.51
C THR A 56 -4.61 1.67 3.63
N CYS A 57 -3.64 1.66 2.72
CA CYS A 57 -3.40 0.53 1.83
C CYS A 57 -2.50 -0.51 2.49
N PHE A 58 -2.88 -1.76 2.32
CA PHE A 58 -2.18 -2.95 2.76
C PHE A 58 -1.96 -3.88 1.57
N TRP A 59 -0.93 -4.71 1.67
CA TRP A 59 -0.76 -5.84 0.78
C TRP A 59 -1.91 -6.82 1.00
N VAL A 60 -2.45 -7.35 -0.10
CA VAL A 60 -3.39 -8.47 -0.05
C VAL A 60 -2.65 -9.68 0.51
N GLY A 61 -3.14 -10.21 1.64
CA GLY A 61 -2.57 -11.38 2.30
C GLY A 61 -3.16 -12.70 1.81
N GLN A 62 -2.70 -13.79 2.41
CA GLN A 62 -3.17 -15.16 2.19
C GLN A 62 -2.99 -15.65 0.74
N ARG A 63 -2.16 -14.98 -0.06
CA ARG A 63 -1.75 -15.41 -1.41
C ARG A 63 -0.31 -15.90 -1.39
N SER A 64 0.00 -16.84 -2.28
CA SER A 64 1.37 -17.30 -2.44
C SER A 64 2.24 -16.24 -3.12
N MET A 65 3.55 -16.27 -2.84
CA MET A 65 4.48 -15.24 -3.30
C MET A 65 4.64 -15.25 -4.82
N ASP A 66 4.48 -16.40 -5.48
CA ASP A 66 4.52 -16.53 -6.94
C ASP A 66 3.32 -15.80 -7.59
N GLU A 67 2.11 -15.98 -7.08
CA GLU A 67 0.92 -15.26 -7.55
C GLU A 67 1.06 -13.75 -7.29
N MET A 68 1.54 -13.39 -6.08
CA MET A 68 1.74 -12.00 -5.70
C MET A 68 2.81 -11.32 -6.57
N MET A 69 3.89 -12.01 -6.90
CA MET A 69 4.94 -11.54 -7.80
C MET A 69 4.38 -11.27 -9.20
N VAL A 70 3.65 -12.23 -9.79
CA VAL A 70 3.08 -12.09 -11.14
C VAL A 70 2.18 -10.85 -11.20
N GLN A 71 1.27 -10.73 -10.25
CA GLN A 71 0.34 -9.59 -10.20
C GLN A 71 1.07 -8.28 -9.94
N PHE A 72 2.07 -8.26 -9.05
CA PHE A 72 2.90 -7.10 -8.77
C PHE A 72 3.62 -6.59 -10.02
N LEU A 73 4.34 -7.45 -10.73
CA LEU A 73 5.04 -7.08 -11.96
C LEU A 73 4.05 -6.56 -13.03
N GLY A 74 2.89 -7.18 -13.18
CA GLY A 74 1.83 -6.70 -14.08
C GLY A 74 1.23 -5.32 -13.72
N THR A 75 1.43 -4.84 -12.48
CA THR A 75 1.07 -3.46 -12.09
C THR A 75 2.13 -2.42 -12.44
N LEU A 76 3.38 -2.86 -12.67
CA LEU A 76 4.52 -1.98 -12.95
C LEU A 76 4.70 -1.75 -14.45
N ASP A 77 4.46 -2.77 -15.26
CA ASP A 77 4.53 -2.70 -16.72
C ASP A 77 3.34 -3.42 -17.35
N ARG A 78 2.65 -2.74 -18.27
CA ARG A 78 1.49 -3.29 -18.99
C ARG A 78 1.85 -4.54 -19.79
N ARG A 79 3.09 -4.67 -20.27
CA ARG A 79 3.59 -5.83 -21.01
C ARG A 79 3.64 -7.10 -20.16
N TRP A 80 3.69 -6.98 -18.83
CA TRP A 80 3.77 -8.10 -17.91
C TRP A 80 2.41 -8.48 -17.30
N ARG A 81 1.34 -7.78 -17.69
CA ARG A 81 0.00 -8.01 -17.17
C ARG A 81 -0.58 -9.32 -17.74
N GLY A 82 -1.20 -10.12 -16.87
CA GLY A 82 -1.89 -11.36 -17.27
C GLY A 82 -0.97 -12.54 -17.60
N LEU A 83 0.32 -12.43 -17.32
CA LEU A 83 1.27 -13.53 -17.50
C LEU A 83 1.08 -14.64 -16.46
N THR A 84 1.55 -15.84 -16.80
CA THR A 84 1.61 -16.97 -15.86
C THR A 84 2.91 -16.95 -15.06
N PRO A 85 3.00 -17.64 -13.90
CA PRO A 85 4.26 -17.79 -13.17
C PRO A 85 5.41 -18.30 -14.05
N LEU A 86 5.14 -19.22 -14.98
CA LEU A 86 6.14 -19.77 -15.89
C LEU A 86 6.66 -18.73 -16.89
N SER A 87 5.77 -17.94 -17.48
CA SER A 87 6.13 -16.83 -18.38
C SER A 87 6.94 -15.76 -17.65
N VAL A 88 6.57 -15.45 -16.40
CA VAL A 88 7.32 -14.49 -15.57
C VAL A 88 8.69 -15.04 -15.19
N ALA A 89 8.85 -16.35 -14.99
CA ALA A 89 10.16 -16.95 -14.75
C ALA A 89 11.18 -16.61 -15.86
N GLN A 90 10.73 -16.60 -17.12
CA GLN A 90 11.57 -16.19 -18.26
C GLN A 90 11.97 -14.72 -18.19
N LEU A 91 11.07 -13.83 -17.78
CA LEU A 91 11.35 -12.39 -17.61
C LEU A 91 12.35 -12.13 -16.47
N LEU A 92 12.38 -13.00 -15.46
CA LEU A 92 13.27 -12.89 -14.31
C LEU A 92 14.67 -13.44 -14.57
N ARG A 93 14.89 -14.13 -15.69
CA ARG A 93 16.21 -14.68 -16.04
C ARG A 93 17.28 -13.58 -16.13
N PRO A 94 18.52 -13.86 -15.74
CA PRO A 94 19.61 -12.91 -15.90
C PRO A 94 19.82 -12.49 -17.36
N VAL A 95 20.33 -11.28 -17.54
CA VAL A 95 20.68 -10.71 -18.85
C VAL A 95 22.17 -10.43 -18.90
N GLN A 96 22.81 -10.59 -20.06
CA GLN A 96 24.22 -10.22 -20.21
C GLN A 96 24.37 -8.70 -20.26
N GLY A 97 25.21 -8.16 -19.40
CA GLY A 97 25.63 -6.76 -19.47
C GLY A 97 26.64 -6.53 -20.60
N PRO A 98 27.01 -5.26 -20.87
CA PRO A 98 27.98 -4.89 -21.91
C PRO A 98 29.34 -5.60 -21.77
N ASN A 99 29.71 -5.97 -20.55
CA ASN A 99 30.98 -6.62 -20.22
C ASN A 99 30.89 -8.16 -20.23
N GLY A 100 29.78 -8.74 -20.73
CA GLY A 100 29.54 -10.18 -20.71
C GLY A 100 29.14 -10.77 -19.35
N VAL A 101 29.16 -9.97 -18.29
CA VAL A 101 28.76 -10.38 -16.93
C VAL A 101 27.23 -10.49 -16.83
N TRP A 102 26.75 -11.55 -16.19
CA TRP A 102 25.32 -11.78 -15.96
C TRP A 102 24.77 -10.81 -14.90
N GLN A 103 23.71 -10.10 -15.24
CA GLN A 103 23.07 -9.10 -14.38
C GLN A 103 21.60 -9.43 -14.16
N SER A 104 21.02 -8.89 -13.09
CA SER A 104 19.58 -9.01 -12.84
C SER A 104 18.80 -8.32 -13.96
N SER A 105 17.79 -8.99 -14.53
CA SER A 105 16.87 -8.35 -15.46
C SER A 105 16.09 -7.22 -14.79
N ASP A 106 15.47 -6.36 -15.60
CA ASP A 106 14.65 -5.28 -15.05
C ASP A 106 13.46 -5.81 -14.25
N ALA A 107 12.83 -6.89 -14.67
CA ALA A 107 11.78 -7.56 -13.89
C ALA A 107 12.31 -8.06 -12.54
N PHE A 108 13.53 -8.62 -12.50
CA PHE A 108 14.15 -9.08 -11.26
C PHE A 108 14.49 -7.91 -10.33
N LYS A 109 14.98 -6.79 -10.88
CA LYS A 109 15.17 -5.54 -10.10
C LYS A 109 13.85 -5.04 -9.52
N GLN A 110 12.76 -5.11 -10.28
CA GLN A 110 11.43 -4.73 -9.78
C GLN A 110 10.93 -5.69 -8.68
N LEU A 111 11.11 -7.00 -8.84
CA LEU A 111 10.74 -8.03 -7.84
C LEU A 111 11.30 -7.71 -6.44
N ARG A 112 12.52 -7.18 -6.36
CA ARG A 112 13.14 -6.77 -5.08
C ARG A 112 12.37 -5.70 -4.31
N LYS A 113 11.38 -5.03 -4.88
CA LYS A 113 10.44 -4.15 -4.15
C LYS A 113 9.50 -4.92 -3.21
N LEU A 114 9.40 -6.24 -3.34
CA LEU A 114 8.69 -7.13 -2.41
C LEU A 114 9.53 -7.53 -1.18
N ARG A 115 10.79 -7.07 -1.07
CA ARG A 115 11.60 -7.23 0.16
C ARG A 115 10.86 -6.64 1.36
N LYS A 116 11.16 -7.19 2.54
CA LYS A 116 10.56 -6.88 3.85
C LYS A 116 9.11 -7.35 4.03
N LEU A 117 8.49 -7.96 3.01
CA LEU A 117 7.23 -8.68 3.22
C LEU A 117 7.44 -9.87 4.16
N ARG A 118 6.51 -10.04 5.08
CA ARG A 118 6.43 -11.16 6.01
C ARG A 118 5.51 -12.24 5.42
N PHE A 119 5.85 -13.50 5.65
CA PHE A 119 5.10 -14.63 5.10
C PHE A 119 5.24 -15.87 5.97
N THR A 120 4.23 -16.73 5.92
CA THR A 120 4.26 -18.09 6.47
C THR A 120 4.57 -19.09 5.37
N VAL A 121 5.08 -20.28 5.74
CA VAL A 121 5.39 -21.32 4.76
C VAL A 121 4.40 -22.47 4.93
N ARG A 122 3.73 -22.83 3.83
CA ARG A 122 2.65 -23.82 3.85
C ARG A 122 2.96 -24.99 2.92
N HIS A 123 2.93 -26.18 3.50
CA HIS A 123 2.93 -27.48 2.80
C HIS A 123 2.52 -28.57 3.80
N LEU A 124 2.05 -29.72 3.31
CA LEU A 124 1.41 -30.77 4.10
C LEU A 124 2.23 -31.22 5.33
N ASN A 125 3.54 -31.44 5.13
CA ASN A 125 4.43 -31.99 6.17
C ASN A 125 5.18 -30.91 6.99
N ARG A 126 4.63 -29.70 7.09
CA ARG A 126 5.22 -28.60 7.85
C ARG A 126 4.88 -28.73 9.34
N LYS A 127 5.87 -28.89 10.21
CA LYS A 127 5.66 -28.93 11.67
C LYS A 127 5.22 -27.58 12.26
N ASN A 128 5.80 -26.48 11.79
CA ASN A 128 5.54 -25.12 12.30
C ASN A 128 4.98 -24.22 11.19
N PRO A 129 3.67 -24.31 10.88
CA PRO A 129 3.04 -23.51 9.83
C PRO A 129 2.94 -22.02 10.19
N GLU A 130 2.76 -21.71 11.48
CA GLU A 130 2.67 -20.33 12.00
C GLU A 130 4.03 -19.60 12.05
N LYS A 131 5.14 -20.32 11.79
CA LYS A 131 6.46 -19.69 11.82
C LYS A 131 6.55 -18.65 10.72
N LEU A 132 6.83 -17.42 11.14
CA LEU A 132 6.90 -16.28 10.26
C LEU A 132 8.32 -16.00 9.77
N PHE A 133 8.42 -15.68 8.48
CA PHE A 133 9.65 -15.28 7.81
C PHE A 133 9.49 -13.89 7.22
N THR A 134 10.61 -13.28 6.86
CA THR A 134 10.68 -12.01 6.15
C THR A 134 11.49 -12.21 4.87
N VAL A 135 11.02 -11.67 3.75
CA VAL A 135 11.76 -11.62 2.49
C VAL A 135 12.96 -10.69 2.69
N MET A 136 14.17 -11.25 2.81
CA MET A 136 15.40 -10.47 2.88
C MET A 136 15.86 -10.08 1.48
N ASP A 137 15.90 -11.08 0.59
CA ASP A 137 16.14 -10.88 -0.84
C ASP A 137 15.52 -12.03 -1.65
N PHE A 138 15.74 -11.99 -2.96
CA PHE A 138 15.50 -13.09 -3.89
C PHE A 138 16.85 -13.59 -4.43
N THR A 139 17.04 -14.90 -4.43
CA THR A 139 18.33 -15.51 -4.77
C THR A 139 18.77 -15.12 -6.18
N PHE A 140 19.97 -14.57 -6.27
CA PHE A 140 20.62 -14.19 -7.51
C PHE A 140 22.13 -14.32 -7.34
N SER A 141 22.80 -14.92 -8.32
CA SER A 141 24.26 -14.90 -8.44
C SER A 141 24.63 -15.08 -9.91
N GLU A 142 25.68 -14.39 -10.33
CA GLU A 142 26.20 -14.38 -11.70
C GLU A 142 26.68 -15.78 -12.13
N ASN A 143 27.09 -16.60 -11.15
CA ASN A 143 27.60 -17.97 -11.37
C ASN A 143 26.55 -18.93 -11.92
N PHE A 144 25.26 -18.60 -11.82
CA PHE A 144 24.18 -19.45 -12.35
C PHE A 144 23.84 -19.16 -13.83
N GLY A 145 24.50 -18.17 -14.44
CA GLY A 145 24.36 -17.88 -15.87
C GLY A 145 22.93 -17.57 -16.32
N ALA A 146 22.59 -17.98 -17.54
CA ALA A 146 21.31 -17.68 -18.20
C ALA A 146 20.07 -18.24 -17.47
N GLU A 147 20.22 -19.36 -16.75
CA GLU A 147 19.11 -20.00 -16.03
C GLU A 147 18.80 -19.29 -14.70
N GLY A 148 19.73 -18.49 -14.18
CA GLY A 148 19.63 -17.84 -12.89
C GLY A 148 19.54 -18.82 -11.71
N ALA A 149 19.54 -18.30 -10.50
CA ALA A 149 19.46 -19.12 -9.29
C ALA A 149 18.01 -19.57 -9.03
N ASN A 150 17.75 -20.86 -9.06
CA ASN A 150 16.42 -21.45 -8.92
C ASN A 150 16.45 -22.73 -8.07
N ALA A 151 15.28 -23.35 -7.83
CA ALA A 151 15.19 -24.50 -6.94
C ALA A 151 15.96 -25.73 -7.44
N LYS A 152 16.21 -25.85 -8.75
CA LYS A 152 16.88 -27.01 -9.36
C LYS A 152 18.40 -26.93 -9.24
N ASN A 153 18.98 -25.75 -9.42
CA ASN A 153 20.44 -25.59 -9.45
C ASN A 153 21.04 -25.04 -8.14
N VAL A 154 20.24 -24.42 -7.28
CA VAL A 154 20.72 -23.97 -5.98
C VAL A 154 20.79 -25.16 -5.03
N THR A 155 22.00 -25.47 -4.58
CA THR A 155 22.29 -26.58 -3.66
C THR A 155 22.72 -26.10 -2.28
N PHE A 156 22.64 -27.00 -1.30
CA PHE A 156 23.16 -26.83 0.05
C PHE A 156 23.44 -28.19 0.70
N GLU A 157 24.27 -28.19 1.74
CA GLU A 157 24.58 -29.38 2.53
C GLU A 157 23.45 -29.71 3.50
N TYR A 158 22.98 -30.95 3.47
CA TYR A 158 21.97 -31.48 4.39
C TYR A 158 22.30 -32.94 4.74
N GLU A 159 22.50 -33.23 6.02
CA GLU A 159 22.84 -34.58 6.51
C GLU A 159 24.03 -35.22 5.77
N GLY A 160 25.06 -34.43 5.48
CA GLY A 160 26.29 -34.88 4.80
C GLY A 160 26.13 -35.11 3.29
N ARG A 161 25.04 -34.64 2.68
CA ARG A 161 24.79 -34.71 1.24
C ARG A 161 24.49 -33.33 0.67
N THR A 162 25.08 -33.02 -0.48
CA THR A 162 24.70 -31.87 -1.29
C THR A 162 23.37 -32.14 -1.98
N LEU A 163 22.33 -31.37 -1.65
CA LEU A 163 21.00 -31.49 -2.26
C LEU A 163 20.58 -30.17 -2.89
N SER A 164 19.85 -30.24 -4.02
CA SER A 164 19.14 -29.07 -4.53
C SER A 164 17.97 -28.71 -3.62
N VAL A 165 17.51 -27.45 -3.66
CA VAL A 165 16.31 -27.04 -2.93
C VAL A 165 15.09 -27.85 -3.38
N ALA A 166 14.93 -28.11 -4.67
CA ALA A 166 13.85 -28.95 -5.19
C ALA A 166 13.92 -30.38 -4.63
N ASP A 167 15.11 -31.00 -4.59
CA ASP A 167 15.30 -32.35 -4.06
C ASP A 167 15.03 -32.43 -2.56
N TYR A 168 15.48 -31.42 -1.80
CA TYR A 168 15.21 -31.35 -0.37
C TYR A 168 13.71 -31.33 -0.07
N TYR A 169 12.94 -30.46 -0.75
CA TYR A 169 11.48 -30.40 -0.53
C TYR A 169 10.77 -31.68 -0.99
N ARG A 170 11.26 -32.32 -2.06
CA ARG A 170 10.76 -33.62 -2.52
C ARG A 170 11.04 -34.75 -1.53
N LEU A 171 12.27 -34.86 -1.03
CA LEU A 171 12.69 -35.97 -0.17
C LEU A 171 12.12 -35.84 1.24
N LYS A 172 12.30 -34.68 1.87
CA LYS A 172 11.96 -34.42 3.28
C LYS A 172 10.48 -34.16 3.49
N TYR A 173 9.86 -33.37 2.61
CA TYR A 173 8.47 -32.93 2.78
C TYR A 173 7.50 -33.57 1.79
N LYS A 174 7.96 -34.42 0.86
CA LYS A 174 7.12 -35.04 -0.19
C LYS A 174 6.37 -34.00 -1.03
N VAL A 175 6.98 -32.84 -1.25
CA VAL A 175 6.42 -31.74 -2.05
C VAL A 175 7.08 -31.73 -3.42
N HIS A 176 6.26 -31.77 -4.48
CA HIS A 176 6.73 -31.53 -5.85
C HIS A 176 6.50 -30.06 -6.21
N LEU A 177 7.58 -29.34 -6.50
CA LEU A 177 7.51 -27.93 -6.86
C LEU A 177 7.02 -27.75 -8.29
N ARG A 178 5.92 -27.02 -8.50
CA ARG A 178 5.38 -26.71 -9.84
C ARG A 178 6.20 -25.63 -10.53
N TYR A 179 6.77 -24.70 -9.75
CA TYR A 179 7.47 -23.52 -10.27
C TYR A 179 8.94 -23.52 -9.86
N SER A 180 9.61 -24.66 -10.01
CA SER A 180 11.01 -24.86 -9.62
C SER A 180 12.01 -23.95 -10.34
N HIS A 181 11.60 -23.31 -11.44
CA HIS A 181 12.41 -22.36 -12.22
C HIS A 181 12.34 -20.93 -11.70
N LEU A 182 11.43 -20.62 -10.77
CA LEU A 182 11.38 -19.31 -10.15
C LEU A 182 12.56 -19.10 -9.19
N PRO A 183 12.98 -17.83 -9.00
CA PRO A 183 13.93 -17.48 -7.96
C PRO A 183 13.43 -17.89 -6.57
N LEU A 184 14.36 -18.17 -5.68
CA LEU A 184 14.04 -18.51 -4.29
C LEU A 184 13.97 -17.25 -3.43
N ILE A 185 13.16 -17.29 -2.36
CA ILE A 185 13.14 -16.25 -1.34
C ILE A 185 14.27 -16.52 -0.34
N GLU A 186 15.11 -15.52 -0.09
CA GLU A 186 16.13 -15.57 0.94
C GLU A 186 15.58 -15.03 2.26
N THR A 187 15.74 -15.82 3.33
CA THR A 187 15.24 -15.48 4.67
C THR A 187 16.37 -15.30 5.69
N GLY A 188 17.58 -15.01 5.20
CA GLY A 188 18.79 -14.96 6.02
C GLY A 188 19.12 -16.33 6.60
N LYS A 189 19.13 -16.45 7.93
CA LYS A 189 19.52 -17.68 8.65
C LYS A 189 18.57 -18.88 8.41
N ALA A 190 17.35 -18.63 7.95
CA ALA A 190 16.36 -19.68 7.73
C ALA A 190 16.45 -20.36 6.34
N GLY A 191 17.43 -19.94 5.53
CA GLY A 191 17.70 -20.54 4.22
C GLY A 191 16.83 -19.98 3.10
N ARG A 192 16.71 -20.77 2.03
CA ARG A 192 16.05 -20.41 0.78
C ARG A 192 14.71 -21.13 0.64
N ILE A 193 13.67 -20.39 0.27
CA ILE A 193 12.28 -20.86 0.29
C ILE A 193 11.65 -20.69 -1.11
N PRO A 194 11.07 -21.75 -1.70
CA PRO A 194 10.32 -21.63 -2.96
C PRO A 194 9.13 -20.69 -2.84
N MET A 195 8.93 -19.83 -3.84
CA MET A 195 7.84 -18.83 -3.82
C MET A 195 6.45 -19.44 -3.68
N GLU A 196 6.21 -20.60 -4.30
CA GLU A 196 4.90 -21.28 -4.27
C GLU A 196 4.49 -21.81 -2.90
N LEU A 197 5.44 -21.90 -1.96
CA LEU A 197 5.19 -22.34 -0.59
C LEU A 197 5.11 -21.17 0.39
N ALA A 198 5.42 -19.95 -0.04
CA ALA A 198 5.47 -18.76 0.80
C ALA A 198 4.16 -17.97 0.68
N PHE A 199 3.37 -17.90 1.76
CA PHE A 199 2.08 -17.22 1.80
C PHE A 199 2.21 -15.90 2.55
N VAL A 200 1.92 -14.79 1.86
CA VAL A 200 2.10 -13.45 2.41
C VAL A 200 1.09 -13.19 3.51
N GLU A 201 1.57 -12.71 4.66
CA GLU A 201 0.69 -12.41 5.78
C GLU A 201 -0.19 -11.19 5.49
N PRO A 202 -1.47 -11.20 5.91
CA PRO A 202 -2.34 -10.04 5.79
C PRO A 202 -1.88 -8.90 6.70
N MET A 203 -2.55 -7.75 6.59
CA MET A 203 -2.34 -6.60 7.48
C MET A 203 -0.91 -6.03 7.44
N GLN A 204 -0.21 -6.21 6.33
CA GLN A 204 1.08 -5.58 6.08
C GLN A 204 0.91 -4.31 5.25
N ARG A 205 1.33 -3.16 5.79
CA ARG A 205 1.16 -1.86 5.13
C ARG A 205 1.86 -1.85 3.77
N TYR A 206 1.17 -1.36 2.74
CA TYR A 206 1.74 -1.13 1.42
C TYR A 206 2.57 0.17 1.44
N PRO A 207 3.91 0.13 1.24
CA PRO A 207 4.76 1.30 1.40
C PRO A 207 5.00 2.06 0.08
N LEU A 208 4.70 1.46 -1.07
CA LEU A 208 5.02 2.02 -2.37
C LEU A 208 3.97 3.06 -2.80
N LYS A 209 4.35 3.92 -3.75
CA LYS A 209 3.41 4.85 -4.37
C LYS A 209 2.38 4.06 -5.18
N LEU A 210 1.10 4.39 -5.01
CA LEU A 210 0.02 3.85 -5.83
C LEU A 210 0.15 4.36 -7.26
N ASN A 211 -0.15 3.51 -8.24
CA ASN A 211 -0.27 3.94 -9.63
C ASN A 211 -1.55 4.81 -9.81
N PRO A 212 -1.73 5.50 -10.96
CA PRO A 212 -2.89 6.37 -11.18
C PRO A 212 -4.24 5.66 -11.01
N ASP A 213 -4.38 4.44 -11.51
CA ASP A 213 -5.62 3.65 -11.43
C ASP A 213 -5.96 3.25 -9.98
N GLN A 214 -4.95 2.82 -9.23
CA GLN A 214 -5.03 2.54 -7.79
C GLN A 214 -5.37 3.81 -7.00
N THR A 215 -4.77 4.95 -7.36
CA THR A 215 -5.03 6.24 -6.71
C THR A 215 -6.47 6.69 -6.93
N ALA A 216 -6.97 6.61 -8.17
CA ALA A 216 -8.35 6.93 -8.49
C ALA A 216 -9.34 6.03 -7.72
N SER A 217 -9.04 4.72 -7.64
CA SER A 217 -9.84 3.76 -6.89
C SER A 217 -9.81 4.05 -5.38
N MET A 218 -8.64 4.37 -4.82
CA MET A 218 -8.48 4.77 -3.43
C MET A 218 -9.29 6.03 -3.09
N ILE A 219 -9.27 7.04 -3.97
CA ILE A 219 -10.09 8.25 -3.82
C ILE A 219 -11.56 7.89 -3.80
N LYS A 220 -12.03 7.10 -4.76
CA LYS A 220 -13.44 6.67 -4.84
C LYS A 220 -13.90 5.91 -3.59
N ILE A 221 -13.03 5.09 -3.00
CA ILE A 221 -13.31 4.34 -1.77
C ILE A 221 -13.31 5.26 -0.54
N SER A 222 -12.41 6.25 -0.51
CA SER A 222 -12.21 7.13 0.66
C SER A 222 -13.22 8.28 0.73
N VAL A 223 -13.71 8.75 -0.41
CA VAL A 223 -14.69 9.85 -0.48
C VAL A 223 -16.03 9.35 0.06
N THR A 224 -16.42 9.90 1.21
CA THR A 224 -17.69 9.63 1.87
C THR A 224 -18.43 10.95 2.11
N ARG A 225 -19.75 10.93 1.96
CA ARG A 225 -20.59 12.11 2.27
C ARG A 225 -20.55 12.38 3.79
N PRO A 226 -20.70 13.64 4.24
CA PRO A 226 -20.60 13.98 5.66
C PRO A 226 -21.51 13.15 6.58
N THR A 227 -22.74 12.85 6.15
CA THR A 227 -23.68 12.01 6.91
C THR A 227 -23.15 10.59 7.12
N GLN A 228 -22.65 9.96 6.06
CA GLN A 228 -22.04 8.64 6.13
C GLN A 228 -20.74 8.67 6.97
N ARG A 229 -19.90 9.69 6.79
CA ARG A 229 -18.66 9.82 7.56
C ARG A 229 -18.94 9.97 9.06
N LYS A 230 -19.96 10.75 9.43
CA LYS A 230 -20.40 10.87 10.83
C LYS A 230 -20.85 9.53 11.40
N ALA A 231 -21.62 8.75 10.64
CA ALA A 231 -22.03 7.40 11.05
C ALA A 231 -20.83 6.44 11.19
N ASP A 232 -19.89 6.46 10.24
CA ASP A 232 -18.66 5.67 10.31
C ASP A 232 -17.83 6.04 11.55
N ILE A 233 -17.73 7.33 11.91
CA ILE A 233 -17.04 7.78 13.13
C ILE A 233 -17.76 7.29 14.40
N MET A 234 -19.09 7.41 14.48
CA MET A 234 -19.84 6.91 15.65
C MET A 234 -19.67 5.41 15.84
N LYS A 235 -19.67 4.64 14.73
CA LYS A 235 -19.34 3.22 14.78
C LYS A 235 -17.92 2.99 15.31
N ASN A 236 -16.95 3.75 14.84
CA ASN A 236 -15.56 3.67 15.31
C ASN A 236 -15.43 3.98 16.81
N VAL A 237 -16.18 4.95 17.35
CA VAL A 237 -16.22 5.25 18.79
C VAL A 237 -16.69 4.04 19.59
N GLY A 238 -17.80 3.42 19.17
CA GLY A 238 -18.30 2.19 19.81
C GLY A 238 -17.30 1.03 19.71
N ASP A 239 -16.61 0.93 18.57
CA ASP A 239 -15.59 -0.08 18.30
C ASP A 239 -14.33 0.05 19.17
N LEU A 240 -14.04 1.24 19.71
CA LEU A 240 -12.93 1.48 20.64
C LEU A 240 -13.24 0.97 22.06
N GLN A 241 -14.52 0.77 22.40
CA GLN A 241 -14.97 0.30 23.72
C GLN A 241 -14.32 1.06 24.89
N LEU A 242 -14.25 2.38 24.79
CA LEU A 242 -13.52 3.23 25.75
C LEU A 242 -14.00 3.03 27.20
N ASP A 243 -15.31 2.83 27.40
CA ASP A 243 -15.90 2.65 28.73
C ASP A 243 -15.56 1.30 29.38
N SER A 244 -15.12 0.30 28.61
CA SER A 244 -14.67 -1.00 29.14
C SER A 244 -13.16 -1.11 29.25
N ASP A 245 -12.41 -0.10 28.80
CA ASP A 245 -10.95 -0.11 28.83
C ASP A 245 -10.43 -0.09 30.29
N PRO A 246 -9.62 -1.10 30.69
CA PRO A 246 -9.16 -1.22 32.07
C PRO A 246 -8.22 -0.09 32.50
N TYR A 247 -7.47 0.50 31.59
CA TYR A 247 -6.56 1.60 31.89
C TYR A 247 -7.34 2.90 32.08
N LEU A 248 -8.30 3.19 31.20
CA LEU A 248 -9.15 4.38 31.37
C LEU A 248 -9.94 4.33 32.68
N LYS A 249 -10.50 3.16 33.04
CA LYS A 249 -11.14 2.96 34.34
C LYS A 249 -10.21 3.18 35.52
N HIS A 250 -8.99 2.64 35.45
CA HIS A 250 -8.00 2.79 36.52
C HIS A 250 -7.67 4.25 36.82
N TYR A 251 -7.54 5.09 35.77
CA TYR A 251 -7.27 6.52 35.90
C TYR A 251 -8.53 7.38 36.08
N GLY A 252 -9.72 6.77 36.17
CA GLY A 252 -10.98 7.50 36.28
C GLY A 252 -11.31 8.39 35.08
N ILE A 253 -10.76 8.09 33.90
CA ILE A 253 -10.99 8.85 32.67
C ILE A 253 -12.27 8.35 32.00
N GLN A 254 -13.18 9.28 31.71
CA GLN A 254 -14.41 9.01 30.99
C GLN A 254 -14.53 9.95 29.80
N PHE A 255 -15.05 9.45 28.69
CA PHE A 255 -15.30 10.24 27.48
C PHE A 255 -16.80 10.30 27.19
N ASP A 256 -17.30 11.50 26.88
CA ASP A 256 -18.57 11.61 26.17
C ASP A 256 -18.40 11.03 24.76
N THR A 257 -19.22 10.05 24.42
CA THR A 257 -19.18 9.36 23.12
C THR A 257 -19.94 10.11 22.03
N SER A 258 -20.66 11.18 22.38
CA SER A 258 -21.37 12.02 21.43
C SER A 258 -20.45 13.06 20.78
N PHE A 259 -20.82 13.50 19.57
CA PHE A 259 -20.11 14.60 18.92
C PHE A 259 -20.26 15.88 19.73
N ALA A 260 -19.12 16.52 20.03
CA ALA A 260 -19.10 17.85 20.61
C ALA A 260 -19.93 18.82 19.74
N LYS A 261 -20.85 19.55 20.39
CA LYS A 261 -21.68 20.57 19.76
C LYS A 261 -21.03 21.93 19.97
N THR A 262 -20.96 22.72 18.89
CA THR A 262 -20.43 24.08 18.93
C THR A 262 -21.33 25.00 18.10
N GLU A 263 -21.36 26.28 18.48
CA GLU A 263 -22.03 27.30 17.70
C GLU A 263 -21.11 27.78 16.58
N ALA A 264 -21.62 27.79 15.35
CA ALA A 264 -20.90 28.24 14.18
C ALA A 264 -21.57 29.48 13.59
N ARG A 265 -20.79 30.36 12.97
CA ARG A 265 -21.28 31.55 12.24
C ARG A 265 -20.97 31.41 10.76
N ILE A 266 -21.92 31.75 9.91
CA ILE A 266 -21.72 31.83 8.46
C ILE A 266 -21.35 33.27 8.14
N LEU A 267 -20.12 33.49 7.68
CA LEU A 267 -19.68 34.83 7.28
C LEU A 267 -20.27 35.19 5.90
N PRO A 268 -20.69 36.44 5.70
CA PRO A 268 -21.14 36.89 4.39
C PRO A 268 -19.98 36.81 3.38
N PRO A 269 -20.21 36.27 2.17
CA PRO A 269 -19.17 36.15 1.16
C PRO A 269 -18.78 37.54 0.60
N PRO A 270 -17.48 37.85 0.44
CA PRO A 270 -17.07 39.10 -0.17
C PRO A 270 -17.30 39.08 -1.69
N PRO A 271 -17.66 40.23 -2.30
CA PRO A 271 -17.69 40.34 -3.76
C PRO A 271 -16.25 40.26 -4.32
N VAL A 272 -16.11 39.65 -5.49
CA VAL A 272 -14.82 39.54 -6.20
C VAL A 272 -14.79 40.58 -7.31
N HIS A 273 -13.97 41.62 -7.14
CA HIS A 273 -13.82 42.67 -8.14
C HIS A 273 -12.79 42.29 -9.21
N PHE A 274 -13.15 42.57 -10.46
CA PHE A 274 -12.33 42.38 -11.64
C PHE A 274 -12.04 43.73 -12.30
N GLY A 275 -11.10 43.76 -13.24
CA GLY A 275 -10.81 44.99 -13.99
C GLY A 275 -11.99 45.41 -14.86
N ARG A 276 -12.84 44.43 -15.21
CA ARG A 276 -14.18 44.64 -15.75
C ARG A 276 -15.14 43.65 -15.11
N GLY A 277 -16.21 44.16 -14.51
CA GLY A 277 -17.26 43.37 -13.86
C GLY A 277 -16.95 42.99 -12.41
N THR A 278 -17.93 42.38 -11.75
CA THR A 278 -17.84 41.85 -10.38
C THR A 278 -18.39 40.43 -10.40
N ALA A 279 -17.87 39.56 -9.54
CA ALA A 279 -18.44 38.24 -9.30
C ALA A 279 -18.98 38.13 -7.87
N ASP A 280 -20.17 37.55 -7.75
CA ASP A 280 -20.73 37.15 -6.46
C ASP A 280 -20.49 35.64 -6.27
N PRO A 281 -19.58 35.23 -5.37
CA PRO A 281 -19.30 33.82 -5.13
C PRO A 281 -20.40 33.11 -4.33
N LYS A 282 -21.36 33.87 -3.76
CA LYS A 282 -22.37 33.41 -2.81
C LYS A 282 -21.72 32.57 -1.70
N PHE A 283 -22.49 31.72 -1.02
CA PHE A 283 -21.97 30.80 0.00
C PHE A 283 -21.20 29.60 -0.60
N SER A 284 -21.15 29.47 -1.93
CA SER A 284 -20.41 28.41 -2.61
C SER A 284 -18.90 28.66 -2.69
N GLY A 285 -18.47 29.92 -2.55
CA GLY A 285 -17.08 30.32 -2.74
C GLY A 285 -16.58 30.13 -4.18
N ARG A 286 -17.49 30.07 -5.18
CA ARG A 286 -17.16 29.80 -6.59
C ARG A 286 -17.68 30.91 -7.49
N TRP A 287 -16.87 31.31 -8.46
CA TRP A 287 -17.27 32.26 -9.49
C TRP A 287 -16.74 31.85 -10.86
N ASP A 288 -17.28 32.49 -11.89
CA ASP A 288 -16.94 32.26 -13.29
C ASP A 288 -16.19 33.48 -13.87
N LEU A 289 -15.24 33.25 -14.77
CA LEU A 289 -14.49 34.29 -15.47
C LEU A 289 -15.17 34.81 -16.74
N ARG A 290 -16.26 34.18 -17.20
CA ARG A 290 -17.04 34.66 -18.35
C ARG A 290 -17.46 36.12 -18.16
N GLY A 291 -17.17 36.93 -19.18
CA GLY A 291 -17.47 38.36 -19.22
C GLY A 291 -16.57 39.26 -18.35
N LYS A 292 -15.51 38.72 -17.72
CA LYS A 292 -14.65 39.44 -16.79
C LYS A 292 -13.24 39.64 -17.36
N LYS A 293 -12.57 40.71 -16.93
CA LYS A 293 -11.14 40.95 -17.25
C LYS A 293 -10.32 40.98 -15.97
N PHE A 294 -9.07 40.51 -16.01
CA PHE A 294 -8.19 40.57 -14.85
C PHE A 294 -8.10 41.99 -14.26
N PHE A 295 -8.01 42.07 -12.93
CA PHE A 295 -7.97 43.34 -12.19
C PHE A 295 -6.82 44.25 -12.63
N LYS A 296 -5.64 43.66 -12.81
CA LYS A 296 -4.52 44.32 -13.48
C LYS A 296 -4.43 43.83 -14.91
N GLN A 297 -4.27 44.77 -15.83
CA GLN A 297 -3.92 44.45 -17.21
C GLN A 297 -2.44 44.05 -17.29
N ASN A 298 -2.08 43.35 -18.36
CA ASN A 298 -0.67 43.03 -18.62
C ASN A 298 0.10 44.34 -18.80
N VAL A 299 1.20 44.48 -18.06
CA VAL A 299 2.07 45.67 -18.12
C VAL A 299 2.88 45.69 -19.41
N ALA A 300 3.20 44.52 -19.96
CA ALA A 300 3.88 44.35 -21.24
C ALA A 300 3.01 43.52 -22.20
N PRO A 301 3.01 43.84 -23.51
CA PRO A 301 2.34 43.02 -24.51
C PRO A 301 3.00 41.63 -24.60
N LEU A 302 2.23 40.60 -24.97
CA LEU A 302 2.79 39.30 -25.31
C LEU A 302 3.39 39.39 -26.72
N GLU A 303 4.69 39.66 -26.80
CA GLU A 303 5.39 39.89 -28.07
C GLU A 303 5.71 38.59 -28.82
N SER A 304 6.08 37.53 -28.10
CA SER A 304 6.46 36.24 -28.70
C SER A 304 6.13 35.10 -27.76
N TRP A 305 5.57 34.03 -28.32
CA TRP A 305 5.31 32.77 -27.64
C TRP A 305 5.50 31.61 -28.62
N ALA A 306 5.88 30.44 -28.11
CA ALA A 306 6.04 29.24 -28.92
C ALA A 306 5.38 28.05 -28.21
N PHE A 307 4.85 27.10 -28.97
CA PHE A 307 4.47 25.79 -28.46
C PHE A 307 5.46 24.75 -28.95
N ILE A 308 5.82 23.83 -28.06
CA ILE A 308 6.56 22.63 -28.40
C ILE A 308 5.62 21.45 -28.17
N VAL A 309 5.26 20.78 -29.26
CA VAL A 309 4.48 19.54 -29.19
C VAL A 309 5.47 18.39 -29.15
N MET A 310 5.65 17.82 -27.95
CA MET A 310 6.47 16.63 -27.77
C MET A 310 5.59 15.39 -27.86
N ASN A 311 5.72 14.64 -28.95
CA ASN A 311 5.24 13.27 -29.02
C ASN A 311 6.19 12.37 -28.22
N ASP A 312 5.66 11.39 -27.48
CA ASP A 312 6.44 10.41 -26.73
C ASP A 312 7.38 10.96 -25.64
N CYS A 313 6.90 11.92 -24.83
CA CYS A 313 7.56 12.22 -23.55
C CYS A 313 7.58 10.97 -22.64
N ARG A 314 8.65 10.18 -22.75
CA ARG A 314 8.91 9.07 -21.84
C ARG A 314 9.28 9.65 -20.49
N ARG A 315 8.46 9.34 -19.49
CA ARG A 315 8.73 9.68 -18.09
C ARG A 315 9.92 8.82 -17.63
N VAL A 316 11.13 9.36 -17.71
CA VAL A 316 12.29 8.76 -17.06
C VAL A 316 12.09 8.98 -15.57
N GLY A 317 11.74 7.90 -14.87
CA GLY A 317 11.44 7.89 -13.44
C GLY A 317 12.65 7.59 -12.58
#